data_AF-A0A946UR45-F1
#
_entry.id   AF-A0A946UR45-F1
#
_cell.length_a   1.000
_cell.length_b   1.000
_cell.length_c   1.000
_cell.angle_alpha   90.00
_cell.angle_beta   90.00
_cell.angle_gamma   90.00
#
_symmetry.space_group_name_H-M   'P 1'
#
loop_
_entity.id
_entity.type
_entity.pdbx_description
1 polymer ?
#
loop_
_entity_poly.entity_id
_entity_poly.type
_entity_poly.pdbx_seq_one_letter_code
_entity_poly.pdbx_strand_id
1 'polypeptide(L)'
;MIKTAFRLFSFCLVLQALSACAVTREPAPQPNVHGGILWVLNSAEFAANSLQTYRDATDDLVAKVNDKSWSALPEQTNAAHLPPAIIFDVDETVVSNVEFQLTLVPPFRDEDLNAWNDANKARAIPGVADFAKAARALG
;
A
#
# COMPACT_ATOMS: atom_id res chain seq x y z
N MET A 1 -48.94 -17.18 -51.05
CA MET A 1 -47.47 -17.09 -50.92
C MET A 1 -46.96 -15.68 -50.55
N ILE A 2 -47.61 -14.59 -51.00
CA ILE A 2 -47.18 -13.20 -50.71
C ILE A 2 -47.44 -12.73 -49.27
N LYS A 3 -48.53 -13.17 -48.62
CA LYS A 3 -48.90 -12.74 -47.25
C LYS A 3 -47.99 -13.29 -46.14
N THR A 4 -47.36 -14.45 -46.37
CA THR A 4 -46.45 -15.10 -45.43
C THR A 4 -45.07 -14.43 -45.44
N ALA A 5 -44.60 -14.02 -46.62
CA ALA A 5 -43.34 -13.28 -46.78
C ALA A 5 -43.40 -11.88 -46.12
N PHE A 6 -44.54 -11.19 -46.20
CA PHE A 6 -44.72 -9.87 -45.56
C PHE A 6 -44.73 -9.95 -44.02
N ARG A 7 -45.26 -11.04 -43.45
CA ARG A 7 -45.24 -11.28 -41.99
C ARG A 7 -43.84 -11.62 -41.47
N LEU A 8 -43.05 -12.38 -42.22
CA LEU A 8 -41.64 -12.64 -41.85
C LEU A 8 -40.77 -11.38 -41.96
N PHE A 9 -40.98 -10.55 -42.98
CA PHE A 9 -40.22 -9.31 -43.17
C PHE A 9 -40.51 -8.28 -42.07
N SER A 10 -41.78 -8.18 -41.64
CA SER A 10 -42.20 -7.28 -40.56
C SER A 10 -41.70 -7.75 -39.19
N PHE A 11 -41.59 -9.06 -38.95
CA PHE A 11 -41.02 -9.61 -37.71
C PHE A 11 -39.49 -9.37 -37.61
N CYS A 12 -38.78 -9.43 -38.73
CA CYS A 12 -37.33 -9.16 -38.78
C CYS A 12 -37.00 -7.68 -38.51
N LEU A 13 -37.85 -6.74 -38.96
CA LEU A 13 -37.67 -5.31 -38.73
C LEU A 13 -37.89 -4.90 -37.27
N VAL A 14 -38.83 -5.56 -36.57
CA VAL A 14 -39.09 -5.32 -35.14
C VAL A 14 -37.95 -5.86 -34.26
N LEU A 15 -37.34 -6.99 -34.65
CA LEU A 15 -36.17 -7.55 -33.97
C LEU A 15 -34.91 -6.67 -34.11
N GLN A 16 -34.73 -5.99 -35.25
CA GLN A 16 -33.60 -5.06 -35.43
C GLN A 16 -33.79 -3.73 -34.68
N ALA A 17 -35.02 -3.28 -34.44
CA ALA A 17 -35.30 -2.05 -33.69
C ALA A 17 -35.04 -2.19 -32.17
N LEU A 18 -35.10 -3.42 -31.62
CA LEU A 18 -34.88 -3.67 -30.19
C LEU A 18 -33.39 -3.72 -29.78
N SER A 19 -32.47 -3.94 -30.72
CA SER A 19 -31.01 -3.93 -30.42
C SER A 19 -30.38 -2.53 -30.47
N ALA A 20 -31.10 -1.51 -30.94
CA ALA A 20 -30.56 -0.15 -31.12
C ALA A 20 -30.47 0.66 -29.81
N CYS A 21 -31.05 0.18 -28.71
CA CYS A 21 -31.04 0.89 -27.42
C CYS A 21 -29.93 0.43 -26.46
N ALA A 22 -29.11 -0.55 -26.82
CA ALA A 22 -27.96 -0.94 -26.02
C ALA A 22 -26.76 0.00 -26.31
N VAL A 23 -26.91 1.28 -25.97
CA VAL A 23 -25.75 2.16 -25.82
C VAL A 23 -25.00 1.67 -24.60
N THR A 24 -23.96 0.88 -24.81
CA THR A 24 -22.96 0.61 -23.79
C THR A 24 -22.27 1.93 -23.48
N ARG A 25 -22.76 2.64 -22.46
CA ARG A 25 -22.04 3.78 -21.90
C ARG A 25 -20.72 3.23 -21.38
N GLU A 26 -19.60 3.62 -21.99
CA GLU A 26 -18.30 3.34 -21.37
C GLU A 26 -18.35 3.86 -19.93
N PRO A 27 -17.90 3.07 -18.94
CA PRO A 27 -17.74 3.56 -17.59
C PRO A 27 -16.93 4.86 -17.66
N ALA A 28 -17.35 5.88 -16.90
CA ALA A 28 -16.52 7.06 -16.75
C ALA A 28 -15.09 6.63 -16.35
N PRO A 29 -14.03 7.28 -16.86
CA PRO A 29 -12.67 6.96 -16.46
C PRO A 29 -12.61 6.95 -14.93
N GLN A 30 -12.38 5.78 -14.35
CA GLN A 30 -12.13 5.68 -12.93
C GLN A 30 -10.84 6.48 -12.68
N PRO A 31 -10.77 7.35 -11.64
CA PRO A 31 -9.49 7.90 -11.24
C PRO A 31 -8.55 6.70 -11.07
N ASN A 32 -7.40 6.69 -11.77
CA ASN A 32 -6.55 5.50 -11.83
C ASN A 32 -5.80 5.33 -10.51
N VAL A 33 -6.50 4.90 -9.47
CA VAL A 33 -5.84 4.58 -8.21
C VAL A 33 -4.83 3.47 -8.48
N HIS A 34 -3.55 3.80 -8.28
CA HIS A 34 -2.46 2.88 -8.55
C HIS A 34 -2.64 1.62 -7.69
N GLY A 35 -2.63 0.43 -8.30
CA GLY A 35 -2.92 -0.82 -7.59
C GLY A 35 -2.01 -1.08 -6.39
N GLY A 36 -0.78 -0.56 -6.43
CA GLY A 36 0.15 -0.59 -5.28
C GLY A 36 -0.39 0.13 -4.04
N ILE A 37 -1.08 1.26 -4.21
CA ILE A 37 -1.70 2.00 -3.08
C ILE A 37 -2.79 1.14 -2.44
N LEU A 38 -3.67 0.55 -3.26
CA LEU A 38 -4.74 -0.33 -2.76
C LEU A 38 -4.19 -1.59 -2.09
N TRP A 39 -3.07 -2.11 -2.57
CA TRP A 39 -2.40 -3.26 -1.95
C TRP A 39 -1.87 -2.92 -0.56
N VAL A 40 -1.18 -1.79 -0.38
CA VAL A 40 -0.72 -1.34 0.96
C VAL A 40 -1.91 -1.08 1.89
N LEU A 41 -2.98 -0.45 1.39
CA LEU A 41 -4.13 -0.09 2.21
C LEU A 41 -4.95 -1.30 2.66
N ASN A 42 -5.17 -2.27 1.77
CA ASN A 42 -6.24 -3.26 1.93
C ASN A 42 -5.78 -4.72 1.88
N SER A 43 -4.57 -5.03 1.41
CA SER A 43 -4.15 -6.43 1.26
C SER A 43 -3.80 -7.05 2.61
N ALA A 44 -4.18 -8.31 2.79
CA ALA A 44 -3.71 -9.10 3.93
C ALA A 44 -2.22 -9.41 3.78
N GLU A 45 -1.72 -9.49 2.55
CA GLU A 45 -0.35 -9.79 2.19
C GLU A 45 0.62 -8.70 2.66
N PHE A 46 0.29 -7.42 2.48
CA PHE A 46 1.10 -6.32 3.01
C PHE A 46 1.20 -6.37 4.53
N ALA A 47 0.06 -6.55 5.21
CA ALA A 47 0.02 -6.65 6.66
C ALA A 47 0.82 -7.86 7.16
N ALA A 48 0.66 -9.02 6.53
CA ALA A 48 1.39 -10.23 6.87
C ALA A 48 2.90 -10.07 6.67
N ASN A 49 3.33 -9.46 5.56
CA ASN A 49 4.74 -9.20 5.28
C ASN A 49 5.35 -8.29 6.36
N SER A 50 4.70 -7.17 6.66
CA SER A 50 5.15 -6.23 7.68
C SER A 50 5.25 -6.87 9.08
N LEU A 51 4.22 -7.63 9.49
CA LEU A 51 4.23 -8.37 10.74
C LEU A 51 5.35 -9.41 10.80
N GLN A 52 5.57 -10.14 9.70
CA GLN A 52 6.65 -11.11 9.62
C GLN A 52 8.01 -10.43 9.78
N THR A 53 8.27 -9.35 9.05
CA THR A 53 9.53 -8.60 9.17
C THR A 53 9.81 -8.15 10.59
N TYR A 54 8.82 -7.56 11.28
CA TYR A 54 9.02 -7.10 12.65
C TYR A 54 9.11 -8.22 13.68
N ARG A 55 8.43 -9.35 13.47
CA ARG A 55 8.59 -10.53 14.31
C ARG A 55 9.99 -11.12 14.15
N ASP A 56 10.45 -11.31 12.92
CA ASP A 56 11.76 -11.87 12.65
C ASP A 56 12.87 -10.94 13.21
N ALA A 57 12.70 -9.62 13.10
CA ALA A 57 13.59 -8.64 13.74
C ALA A 57 13.54 -8.72 15.28
N THR A 58 12.37 -8.97 15.87
CA THR A 58 12.19 -9.16 17.32
C THR A 58 12.94 -10.39 17.81
N ASP A 59 12.84 -11.50 17.08
CA ASP A 59 13.48 -12.77 17.41
C ASP A 59 15.02 -12.65 17.44
N ASP A 60 15.57 -11.77 16.59
CA ASP A 60 17.01 -11.51 16.50
C ASP A 60 17.55 -10.59 17.61
N LEU A 61 16.70 -9.78 18.27
CA LEU A 61 17.13 -8.71 19.19
C LEU A 61 18.10 -9.20 20.28
N VAL A 62 17.77 -10.31 20.94
CA VAL A 62 18.58 -10.84 22.05
C VAL A 62 19.98 -11.21 21.57
N ALA A 63 20.10 -11.83 20.40
CA ALA A 63 21.40 -12.17 19.83
C ALA A 63 22.20 -10.92 19.47
N LYS A 64 21.57 -9.91 18.85
CA LYS A 64 22.24 -8.68 18.42
C LYS A 64 22.67 -7.79 19.58
N VAL A 65 21.87 -7.68 20.64
CA VAL A 65 22.19 -6.86 21.83
C VAL A 65 23.38 -7.45 22.62
N ASN A 66 23.49 -8.78 22.63
CA ASN A 66 24.57 -9.49 23.33
C ASN A 66 25.88 -9.53 22.54
N ASP A 67 25.84 -9.49 21.20
CA ASP A 67 27.03 -9.41 20.36
C ASP A 67 27.55 -7.96 20.25
N LYS A 68 28.49 -7.60 21.12
CA LYS A 68 29.12 -6.27 21.13
C LYS A 68 29.97 -5.97 19.88
N SER A 69 30.27 -6.96 19.05
CA SER A 69 30.98 -6.75 17.78
C SER A 69 30.02 -6.46 16.61
N TRP A 70 28.73 -6.73 16.78
CA TRP A 70 27.75 -6.55 15.72
C TRP A 70 27.36 -5.08 15.55
N SER A 71 27.24 -4.65 14.29
CA SER A 71 26.64 -3.36 13.92
C SER A 71 25.81 -3.49 12.66
N ALA A 72 24.70 -2.76 12.61
CA ALA A 72 23.92 -2.55 11.38
C ALA A 72 24.67 -1.69 10.35
N LEU A 73 25.70 -0.95 10.78
CA LEU A 73 26.56 -0.14 9.92
C LEU A 73 27.84 -0.92 9.61
N PRO A 74 28.05 -1.41 8.37
CA PRO A 74 29.19 -2.27 8.04
C PRO A 74 30.57 -1.66 8.34
N GLU A 75 30.67 -0.33 8.31
CA GLU A 75 31.92 0.40 8.53
C GLU A 75 32.20 0.72 10.01
N GLN A 76 31.23 0.48 10.90
CA GLN A 76 31.36 0.83 12.32
C GLN A 76 32.13 -0.25 13.08
N THR A 77 33.39 0.05 13.40
CA THR A 77 34.31 -0.88 14.09
C THR A 77 34.50 -0.56 15.58
N ASN A 78 33.97 0.58 16.06
CA ASN A 78 34.20 1.10 17.41
C ASN A 78 32.92 1.13 18.28
N ALA A 79 31.95 0.24 18.01
CA ALA A 79 30.65 0.24 18.69
C ALA A 79 30.61 -0.55 20.01
N ALA A 80 31.62 -1.37 20.31
CA ALA A 80 31.55 -2.38 21.37
C ALA A 80 31.27 -1.86 22.78
N HIS A 81 31.56 -0.58 23.03
CA HIS A 81 31.35 0.09 24.33
C HIS A 81 30.15 1.05 24.33
N LEU A 82 29.42 1.16 23.22
CA LEU A 82 28.24 2.00 23.10
C LEU A 82 26.98 1.22 23.50
N PRO A 83 25.92 1.91 23.96
CA PRO A 83 24.61 1.27 24.12
C PRO A 83 24.10 0.75 22.75
N PRO A 84 23.34 -0.35 22.73
CA PRO A 84 22.70 -0.82 21.51
C PRO A 84 21.72 0.23 20.97
N ALA A 85 21.57 0.29 19.66
CA ALA A 85 20.66 1.20 18.99
C ALA A 85 19.97 0.49 17.82
N ILE A 86 18.75 0.94 17.51
CA ILE A 86 17.99 0.54 16.33
C ILE A 86 17.88 1.75 15.43
N ILE A 87 18.12 1.54 14.14
CA ILE A 87 17.95 2.55 13.10
C ILE A 87 16.66 2.22 12.36
N PHE A 88 15.78 3.21 12.28
CA PHE A 88 14.55 3.14 11.51
C PHE A 88 14.64 4.11 10.35
N ASP A 89 14.27 3.62 9.17
CA ASP A 89 13.60 4.50 8.21
C ASP A 89 12.19 4.85 8.76
N VAL A 90 11.60 5.96 8.32
CA VAL A 90 10.35 6.48 8.88
C VAL A 90 9.16 6.16 7.98
N ASP A 91 9.16 6.69 6.77
CA ASP A 91 8.05 6.58 5.82
C ASP A 91 7.97 5.16 5.26
N GLU A 92 6.79 4.58 5.25
CA GLU A 92 6.49 3.18 4.87
C GLU A 92 7.21 2.11 5.72
N THR A 93 8.01 2.50 6.72
CA THR A 93 8.71 1.61 7.65
C THR A 93 8.11 1.67 9.06
N VAL A 94 7.99 2.86 9.66
CA VAL A 94 7.37 3.07 10.98
C VAL A 94 5.95 3.60 10.83
N VAL A 95 5.76 4.54 9.92
CA VAL A 95 4.45 5.13 9.62
C VAL A 95 4.19 5.04 8.13
N SER A 96 2.94 4.81 7.74
CA SER A 96 2.52 4.90 6.37
C SER A 96 1.87 6.24 6.10
N ASN A 97 2.30 6.87 5.01
CA ASN A 97 1.71 8.05 4.42
C ASN A 97 1.09 7.72 3.03
N VAL A 98 0.87 6.43 2.71
CA VAL A 98 0.47 5.97 1.36
C VAL A 98 -0.78 6.65 0.80
N GLU A 99 -1.67 7.13 1.66
CA GLU A 99 -2.87 7.89 1.27
C GLU A 99 -2.52 9.24 0.62
N PHE A 100 -1.38 9.84 0.95
CA PHE A 100 -0.85 11.01 0.24
C PHE A 100 -0.74 10.75 -1.27
N GLN A 101 -0.37 9.53 -1.68
CA GLN A 101 -0.25 9.16 -3.10
C GLN A 101 -1.59 9.20 -3.85
N LEU A 102 -2.73 9.13 -3.14
CA LEU A 102 -4.05 9.32 -3.76
C LEU A 102 -4.32 10.78 -4.15
N THR A 103 -3.63 11.71 -3.49
CA THR A 103 -3.78 13.16 -3.69
C THR A 103 -2.59 13.78 -4.44
N LEU A 104 -1.56 13.00 -4.71
CA LEU A 104 -0.34 13.47 -5.35
C LEU A 104 -0.63 13.97 -6.77
N VAL A 105 -0.28 15.23 -7.00
CA VAL A 105 -0.23 15.83 -8.34
C VAL A 105 1.24 15.96 -8.73
N PRO A 106 1.75 15.17 -9.69
CA PRO A 106 3.15 15.24 -10.08
C PRO A 106 3.56 16.62 -10.63
N PRO A 107 4.84 17.02 -10.47
CA PRO A 107 5.91 16.29 -9.78
C PRO A 107 5.75 16.32 -8.25
N PHE A 108 6.39 15.37 -7.55
CA PHE A 108 6.46 15.37 -6.09
C PHE A 108 7.12 16.64 -5.56
N ARG A 109 6.60 17.15 -4.44
CA ARG A 109 7.12 18.30 -3.70
C ARG A 109 7.03 18.05 -2.21
N ASP A 110 8.10 18.37 -1.48
CA ASP A 110 8.14 18.23 -0.03
C ASP A 110 7.06 19.07 0.66
N GLU A 111 6.74 20.26 0.12
CA GLU A 111 5.72 21.14 0.71
C GLU A 111 4.33 20.50 0.69
N ASP A 112 4.00 19.74 -0.36
CA ASP A 112 2.69 19.11 -0.50
C ASP A 112 2.55 17.94 0.47
N LEU A 113 3.62 17.14 0.65
CA LEU A 113 3.65 16.08 1.66
C LEU A 113 3.61 16.65 3.08
N ASN A 114 4.34 17.73 3.36
CA ASN A 114 4.33 18.39 4.67
C ASN A 114 2.94 18.94 5.01
N ALA A 115 2.29 19.63 4.07
CA ALA A 115 0.93 20.11 4.27
C ALA A 115 -0.07 18.95 4.48
N TRP A 116 0.11 17.83 3.78
CA TRP A 116 -0.68 16.62 4.00
C TRP A 116 -0.42 16.03 5.39
N ASN A 117 0.84 15.92 5.82
CA ASN A 117 1.21 15.42 7.15
C ASN A 117 0.66 16.30 8.29
N ASP A 118 0.61 17.62 8.12
CA ASP A 118 0.01 18.53 9.10
C ASP A 118 -1.51 18.34 9.23
N ALA A 119 -2.17 17.96 8.12
CA ALA A 119 -3.61 17.79 8.05
C ALA A 119 -4.10 16.36 8.37
N ASN A 120 -3.21 15.37 8.34
CA ASN A 120 -3.58 13.96 8.42
C ASN A 120 -2.82 13.22 9.52
N LYS A 121 -3.40 12.13 10.02
CA LYS A 121 -2.72 11.28 11.00
C LYS A 121 -2.02 10.15 10.28
N ALA A 122 -0.71 10.07 10.46
CA ALA A 122 0.07 8.95 9.95
C ALA A 122 -0.39 7.64 10.60
N ARG A 123 -0.51 6.57 9.80
CA ARG A 123 -0.92 5.24 10.26
C ARG A 123 0.33 4.44 10.63
N ALA A 124 0.37 3.82 11.81
CA ALA A 124 1.50 2.95 12.16
C ALA A 124 1.57 1.74 11.21
N ILE A 125 2.79 1.39 10.78
CA ILE A 125 3.06 0.15 10.06
C ILE A 125 2.85 -1.04 11.02
N PRO A 126 2.15 -2.12 10.60
CA PRO A 126 1.87 -3.25 11.48
C PRO A 126 3.13 -3.84 12.14
N GLY A 127 3.07 -4.12 13.45
CA GLY A 127 4.17 -4.77 14.19
C GLY A 127 5.27 -3.84 14.72
N VAL A 128 5.45 -2.62 14.17
CA VAL A 128 6.55 -1.73 14.58
C VAL A 128 6.48 -1.33 16.05
N ALA A 129 5.27 -1.07 16.57
CA ALA A 129 5.10 -0.64 17.96
C ALA A 129 5.44 -1.75 18.96
N ASP A 130 5.08 -3.00 18.63
CA ASP A 130 5.41 -4.17 19.46
C ASP A 130 6.90 -4.47 19.42
N PHE A 131 7.54 -4.39 18.24
CA PHE A 131 8.98 -4.51 18.10
C PHE A 131 9.72 -3.42 18.91
N ALA A 132 9.32 -2.15 18.78
CA ALA A 132 9.93 -1.06 19.52
C ALA A 132 9.78 -1.23 21.05
N LYS A 133 8.64 -1.76 21.51
CA LYS A 133 8.42 -2.10 22.91
C LYS A 133 9.34 -3.24 23.38
N ALA A 134 9.48 -4.29 22.57
CA ALA A 134 10.37 -5.42 22.87
C ALA A 134 11.83 -4.97 22.94
N ALA A 135 12.28 -4.16 21.98
CA ALA A 135 13.61 -3.58 21.96
C ALA A 135 13.91 -2.76 23.21
N ARG A 136 13.01 -1.84 23.59
CA ARG A 136 13.17 -1.01 24.79
C ARG A 136 13.27 -1.82 26.09
N ALA A 137 12.68 -3.01 26.14
CA ALA A 137 12.77 -3.88 27.30
C ALA A 137 14.17 -4.51 27.48
N LEU A 138 15.02 -4.47 26.45
CA LEU A 138 16.38 -5.03 26.45
C LEU A 138 17.47 -3.99 26.78
N GLY A 139 17.10 -2.73 27.03
CA GLY A 139 18.02 -1.61 27.27
C GLY A 139 18.33 -0.82 26.01
#